data_AF-A0A376F833-F1
#
_entry.id   AF-A0A376F833-F1
#
_cell.length_a   1.000
_cell.length_b   1.000
_cell.length_c   1.000
_cell.angle_alpha   90.00
_cell.angle_beta   90.00
_cell.angle_gamma   90.00
#
_symmetry.space_group_name_H-M   'P 1'
#
loop_
_entity.id
_entity.type
_entity.pdbx_description
1 polymer ?
#
loop_
_entity_poly.entity_id
_entity_poly.type
_entity_poly.pdbx_seq_one_letter_code
_entity_poly.pdbx_strand_id
1 'polypeptide(L)' 'MSLTNIEQVMPVKLAQALANPLFPALDSQLRAGRHIA' A
#
# COMPACT_ATOMS: atom_id res chain seq x y z
N MET A 1 -28.49 5.00 7.28
CA MET A 1 -27.53 6.10 7.56
C MET A 1 -26.29 5.44 8.18
N SER A 2 -25.28 5.08 7.38
CA SER A 2 -24.11 4.34 7.87
C SER A 2 -23.20 5.27 8.68
N LEU A 3 -22.99 4.94 9.96
CA LEU A 3 -22.16 5.67 10.94
C LEU A 3 -20.69 5.26 10.85
N THR A 4 -20.06 5.43 9.70
CA THR A 4 -18.62 5.25 9.58
C THR A 4 -17.99 6.50 8.97
N ASN A 5 -17.90 7.55 9.79
CA ASN A 5 -16.88 8.58 9.60
C ASN A 5 -15.52 7.96 9.97
N ILE A 6 -15.11 6.95 9.21
CA ILE A 6 -13.73 6.48 9.19
C ILE A 6 -13.00 7.62 8.49
N GLU A 7 -12.34 8.47 9.27
CA GLU A 7 -11.37 9.37 8.68
C GLU A 7 -10.44 8.50 7.83
N GLN A 8 -10.52 8.67 6.52
CA GLN A 8 -9.76 7.89 5.53
C GLN A 8 -8.30 8.39 5.52
N VAL A 9 -7.72 8.48 6.72
CA VAL A 9 -6.35 8.89 6.93
C VAL A 9 -5.49 7.71 6.57
N MET A 10 -4.65 7.92 5.57
CA MET A 10 -3.64 6.95 5.18
C MET A 10 -2.74 6.64 6.40
N PRO A 11 -2.62 5.37 6.83
CA PRO A 11 -1.69 5.03 7.90
C PRO A 11 -0.28 5.46 7.52
N VAL A 12 0.44 6.07 8.46
CA VAL A 12 1.79 6.61 8.19
C VAL A 12 2.74 5.55 7.64
N LYS A 13 2.67 4.31 8.13
CA LYS A 13 3.48 3.20 7.62
C LYS A 13 3.17 2.87 6.15
N LEU A 14 1.92 3.03 5.73
CA LEU A 14 1.53 2.85 4.33
C LEU A 14 2.16 3.95 3.47
N ALA A 15 2.04 5.21 3.90
CA ALA A 15 2.66 6.34 3.19
C ALA A 15 4.19 6.16 3.07
N GLN A 16 4.85 5.71 4.13
CA GLN A 16 6.29 5.41 4.13
C GLN A 16 6.65 4.27 3.17
N ALA A 17 5.84 3.20 3.14
CA ALA A 17 6.04 2.10 2.21
C ALA A 17 5.88 2.54 0.74
N LEU A 18 4.86 3.37 0.44
CA LEU A 18 4.64 3.93 -0.90
C LEU A 18 5.76 4.88 -1.34
N ALA A 19 6.33 5.64 -0.38
CA ALA A 19 7.44 6.55 -0.65
C ALA A 19 8.79 5.83 -0.85
N ASN A 20 8.88 4.52 -0.55
CA ASN A 20 10.10 3.75 -0.74
C ASN A 20 10.37 3.54 -2.25
N PRO A 21 11.55 3.93 -2.78
CA PRO A 21 11.88 3.75 -4.20
C PRO A 21 11.79 2.32 -4.73
N LEU A 22 11.84 1.31 -3.85
CA LEU A 22 11.67 -0.10 -4.21
C LEU A 22 10.21 -0.47 -4.52
N PHE A 23 9.25 0.28 -3.98
CA PHE A 23 7.82 -0.06 -4.02
C PHE A 23 7.26 -0.20 -5.44
N PRO A 24 7.52 0.70 -6.41
CA PRO A 24 6.93 0.59 -7.75
C PRO A 24 7.29 -0.71 -8.48
N ALA A 25 8.56 -1.12 -8.38
CA ALA A 25 9.04 -2.35 -9.00
C ALA A 25 8.50 -3.59 -8.27
N LEU A 26 8.50 -3.56 -6.93
CA LEU A 26 7.98 -4.64 -6.10
C LEU A 26 6.47 -4.85 -6.28
N ASP A 27 5.67 -3.77 -6.28
CA ASP A 27 4.22 -3.83 -6.53
C ASP A 27 3.94 -4.44 -7.90
N SER A 28 4.69 -4.04 -8.94
CA SER A 28 4.57 -4.63 -10.27
C SER A 28 4.88 -6.13 -10.29
N GLN A 29 5.93 -6.57 -9.59
CA GLN A 29 6.28 -7.99 -9.46
C GLN A 29 5.20 -8.79 -8.74
N LEU A 30 4.70 -8.27 -7.61
CA LEU A 30 3.64 -8.91 -6.83
C LEU A 30 2.34 -9.03 -7.64
N ARG A 31 1.95 -7.98 -8.37
CA ARG A 31 0.78 -7.99 -9.25
C ARG A 31 0.93 -8.92 -10.45
N ALA A 32 2.17 -9.14 -10.91
CA ALA A 32 2.48 -10.14 -11.93
C ALA A 32 2.46 -11.59 -11.38
N GLY A 33 2.15 -11.79 -10.09
CA GLY A 33 2.09 -13.11 -9.46
C GLY A 33 3.46 -13.66 -9.04
N ARG A 34 4.50 -12.81 -8.98
CA ARG A 34 5.83 -13.24 -8.53
C ARG A 34 5.85 -13.40 -7.00
N HIS A 35 6.26 -14.57 -6.55
CA HIS A 35 6.52 -14.82 -5.13
C HIS A 35 7.85 -14.19 -4.73
N ILE A 36 7.85 -13.44 -3.63
CA ILE A 36 9.02 -12.81 -3.03
C ILE A 36 9.37 -13.64 -1.78
N ALA A 37 10.57 -14.19 -1.75
CA ALA A 37 11.09 -15.01 -0.64
C ALA A 37 11.82 -14.15 0.39
#